data_AF-A0A851H9X0-F1
#
_entry.id   AF-A0A851H9X0-F1
#
_cell.length_a   1.000
_cell.length_b   1.000
_cell.length_c   1.000
_cell.angle_alpha   90.00
_cell.angle_beta   90.00
_cell.angle_gamma   90.00
#
_symmetry.space_group_name_H-M   'P 1'
#
loop_
_entity.id
_entity.type
_entity.pdbx_description
1 polymer ?
#
loop_
_entity_poly.entity_id
_entity_poly.type
_entity_poly.pdbx_seq_one_letter_code
_entity_poly.pdbx_strand_id
1 'polypeptide(L)'
;MEEYNSQTKHKTKQTDYRTDMNKIQSIHLYTSNKKIQTTTFKKNDDTKPLIISEFHQTTGNKVRKTEYQDNEDKIETVIEYDPKVKDKITKATQYKKDGINPSLVYDFDENTGNLTKTTEYWNDTNNNVKTITTYNPATGAIIETTNYDQNGILITNNN
;
A
#
# COMPACT_ATOMS: atom_id res chain seq x y z
N MET A 1 -26.28 3.77 -2.41
CA MET A 1 -26.72 4.27 -3.73
C MET A 1 -25.92 3.56 -4.82
N GLU A 2 -26.55 3.13 -5.90
CA GLU A 2 -25.87 2.40 -6.98
C GLU A 2 -26.04 3.13 -8.32
N GLU A 3 -25.01 3.08 -9.15
CA GLU A 3 -24.99 3.67 -10.48
C GLU A 3 -24.59 2.62 -11.51
N TYR A 4 -25.14 2.74 -12.72
CA TYR A 4 -25.06 1.73 -13.77
C TYR A 4 -24.72 2.37 -15.12
N ASN A 5 -23.98 1.63 -15.95
CA ASN A 5 -23.76 2.00 -17.35
C ASN A 5 -25.09 1.96 -18.11
N SER A 6 -25.41 3.03 -18.84
CA SER A 6 -26.71 3.19 -19.52
C SER A 6 -26.94 2.17 -20.63
N GLN A 7 -25.88 1.69 -21.28
CA GLN A 7 -25.91 0.74 -22.40
C GLN A 7 -25.87 -0.71 -21.92
N THR A 8 -24.86 -1.07 -21.12
CA THR A 8 -24.63 -2.48 -20.71
C THR A 8 -25.42 -2.89 -19.48
N LYS A 9 -26.00 -1.92 -18.75
CA LYS A 9 -26.62 -2.12 -17.43
C LYS A 9 -25.67 -2.72 -16.39
N HIS A 10 -24.36 -2.74 -16.65
CA HIS A 10 -23.37 -3.13 -15.66
C HIS A 10 -23.21 -2.03 -14.60
N LYS A 11 -23.13 -2.43 -13.33
CA LYS A 11 -22.84 -1.55 -12.21
C LYS A 11 -21.48 -0.89 -12.42
N THR A 12 -21.41 0.42 -12.18
CA THR A 12 -20.21 1.24 -12.33
C THR A 12 -19.76 1.83 -11.00
N LYS A 13 -20.70 2.12 -10.09
CA LYS A 13 -20.40 2.69 -8.77
C LYS A 13 -21.41 2.26 -7.71
N GLN A 14 -20.92 2.15 -6.49
CA GLN A 14 -21.74 2.01 -5.28
C GLN A 14 -21.21 2.95 -4.21
N THR A 15 -22.11 3.72 -3.61
CA THR A 15 -21.82 4.56 -2.44
C THR A 15 -22.53 3.98 -1.24
N ASP A 16 -21.77 3.66 -0.20
CA ASP A 16 -22.26 3.18 1.09
C ASP A 16 -22.18 4.31 2.10
N TYR A 17 -23.22 4.43 2.92
CA TYR A 17 -23.38 5.51 3.90
C TYR A 17 -23.35 4.93 5.31
N ARG A 18 -22.80 5.71 6.24
CA ARG A 18 -22.86 5.39 7.67
C ARG A 18 -24.27 5.61 8.18
N THR A 19 -24.76 4.66 8.97
CA THR A 19 -26.13 4.67 9.50
C THR A 19 -26.40 5.81 10.49
N ASP A 20 -25.35 6.39 11.08
CA ASP A 20 -25.43 7.33 12.21
C ASP A 20 -25.25 8.81 11.82
N MET A 21 -24.73 9.12 10.63
CA MET A 21 -24.27 10.49 10.30
C MET A 21 -24.64 11.00 8.90
N ASN A 22 -25.37 10.23 8.08
CA ASN A 22 -25.58 10.54 6.65
C ASN A 22 -24.28 10.83 5.87
N LYS A 23 -23.12 10.43 6.40
CA LYS A 23 -21.80 10.58 5.79
C LYS A 23 -21.46 9.36 4.95
N ILE A 24 -20.70 9.56 3.89
CA ILE A 24 -20.19 8.47 3.04
C ILE A 24 -19.20 7.65 3.87
N GLN A 25 -19.42 6.34 3.90
CA GLN A 25 -18.48 5.38 4.46
C GLN A 25 -17.45 4.97 3.41
N SER A 26 -17.95 4.55 2.25
CA SER A 26 -17.12 4.04 1.17
C SER A 26 -17.75 4.27 -0.21
N ILE A 27 -16.89 4.35 -1.21
CA ILE A 27 -17.26 4.30 -2.62
C ILE A 27 -16.54 3.12 -3.27
N HIS A 28 -17.29 2.30 -3.99
CA HIS A 28 -16.78 1.18 -4.78
C HIS A 28 -16.95 1.48 -6.26
N LEU A 29 -15.90 1.31 -7.04
CA LEU A 29 -15.92 1.46 -8.50
C LEU A 29 -15.86 0.08 -9.17
N TYR A 30 -16.57 -0.05 -10.28
CA TYR A 30 -16.74 -1.30 -11.00
C TYR A 30 -16.48 -1.14 -12.50
N THR A 31 -15.93 -2.17 -13.13
CA THR A 31 -15.87 -2.34 -14.59
C THR A 31 -16.49 -3.69 -14.92
N SER A 32 -17.53 -3.71 -15.75
CA SER A 32 -18.26 -4.93 -16.10
C SER A 32 -18.67 -5.76 -14.88
N ASN A 33 -19.28 -5.10 -13.88
CA ASN A 33 -19.67 -5.67 -12.58
C ASN A 33 -18.52 -6.18 -11.69
N LYS A 34 -17.27 -6.05 -12.11
CA LYS A 34 -16.11 -6.41 -11.29
C LYS A 34 -15.58 -5.20 -10.56
N LYS A 35 -15.43 -5.31 -9.24
CA LYS A 35 -14.88 -4.24 -8.40
C LYS A 35 -13.43 -3.98 -8.80
N ILE A 36 -13.10 -2.73 -9.07
CA ILE A 36 -11.74 -2.29 -9.45
C ILE A 36 -11.09 -1.43 -8.37
N GLN A 37 -11.90 -0.73 -7.58
CA GLN A 37 -11.42 0.12 -6.51
C GLN A 37 -12.44 0.23 -5.38
N THR A 38 -11.95 0.43 -4.17
CA THR A 38 -12.73 0.85 -3.00
C THR A 38 -11.99 1.97 -2.29
N THR A 39 -12.68 3.10 -2.12
CA THR A 39 -12.22 4.20 -1.28
C THR A 39 -13.05 4.19 -0.01
N THR A 40 -12.40 4.03 1.14
CA THR A 40 -13.00 4.19 2.46
C THR A 40 -12.60 5.53 3.01
N PHE A 41 -13.55 6.31 3.52
CA PHE A 41 -13.30 7.67 3.97
C PHE A 41 -13.14 7.77 5.48
N LYS A 42 -12.50 8.84 5.96
CA LYS A 42 -12.34 9.11 7.40
C LYS A 42 -13.71 9.29 8.06
N LYS A 43 -13.83 8.85 9.32
CA LYS A 43 -15.11 8.87 10.06
C LYS A 43 -15.66 10.30 10.19
N ASN A 44 -14.79 11.24 10.49
CA ASN A 44 -15.16 12.62 10.79
C ASN A 44 -15.19 13.52 9.56
N ASP A 45 -14.54 13.13 8.46
CA ASP A 45 -14.49 13.86 7.19
C ASP A 45 -14.56 12.87 6.02
N ASP A 46 -15.73 12.76 5.40
CA ASP A 46 -15.99 11.86 4.29
C ASP A 46 -15.54 12.42 2.93
N THR A 47 -14.85 13.56 2.91
CA THR A 47 -14.15 14.08 1.73
C THR A 47 -12.71 13.57 1.65
N LYS A 48 -12.17 13.03 2.74
CA LYS A 48 -10.77 12.55 2.83
C LYS A 48 -10.72 11.02 2.85
N PRO A 49 -9.90 10.40 1.99
CA PRO A 49 -9.68 8.96 2.05
C PRO A 49 -8.95 8.59 3.35
N LEU A 50 -9.35 7.47 3.93
CA LEU A 50 -8.59 6.75 4.94
C LEU A 50 -7.80 5.61 4.27
N ILE A 51 -8.48 4.86 3.40
CA ILE A 51 -7.89 3.73 2.67
C ILE A 51 -8.40 3.73 1.23
N ILE A 52 -7.52 3.49 0.28
CA ILE A 52 -7.87 3.11 -1.10
C ILE A 52 -7.35 1.69 -1.35
N SER A 53 -8.22 0.79 -1.78
CA SER A 53 -7.87 -0.56 -2.22
C SER A 53 -8.18 -0.72 -3.70
N GLU A 54 -7.23 -1.26 -4.46
CA GLU A 54 -7.34 -1.51 -5.89
C GLU A 54 -7.33 -3.02 -6.15
N PHE A 55 -8.06 -3.46 -7.18
CA PHE A 55 -8.34 -4.87 -7.42
C PHE A 55 -8.02 -5.26 -8.86
N HIS A 56 -7.45 -6.45 -9.03
CA HIS A 56 -7.17 -7.03 -10.33
C HIS A 56 -8.49 -7.39 -11.05
N GLN A 57 -8.65 -6.90 -12.28
CA GLN A 57 -9.91 -7.04 -13.02
C GLN A 57 -10.28 -8.48 -13.34
N THR A 58 -9.31 -9.40 -13.44
CA THR A 58 -9.62 -10.78 -13.81
C THR A 58 -9.92 -11.63 -12.58
N THR A 59 -9.07 -11.56 -11.56
CA THR A 59 -9.11 -12.42 -10.37
C THR A 59 -9.95 -11.84 -9.24
N GLY A 60 -10.19 -10.52 -9.24
CA GLY A 60 -10.84 -9.82 -8.13
C GLY A 60 -9.98 -9.68 -6.88
N ASN A 61 -8.73 -10.16 -6.92
CA ASN A 61 -7.80 -10.06 -5.81
C ASN A 61 -7.32 -8.60 -5.67
N LYS A 62 -7.05 -8.19 -4.43
CA LYS A 62 -6.41 -6.91 -4.15
C LYS A 62 -5.02 -6.88 -4.81
N VAL A 63 -4.64 -5.75 -5.40
CA VAL A 63 -3.29 -5.53 -5.98
C VAL A 63 -2.55 -4.41 -5.29
N ARG A 64 -3.28 -3.46 -4.71
CA ARG A 64 -2.70 -2.34 -3.97
C ARG A 64 -3.63 -1.88 -2.87
N LYS A 65 -3.06 -1.47 -1.75
CA LYS A 65 -3.71 -0.74 -0.66
C LYS A 65 -2.87 0.49 -0.34
N THR A 66 -3.50 1.65 -0.34
CA THR A 66 -2.90 2.92 0.10
C THR A 66 -3.64 3.39 1.34
N GLU A 67 -2.91 3.60 2.42
CA GLU A 67 -3.43 4.11 3.70
C GLU A 67 -2.93 5.54 3.89
N TYR A 68 -3.82 6.40 4.39
CA TYR A 68 -3.55 7.82 4.59
C TYR A 68 -3.53 8.14 6.08
N GLN A 69 -2.65 9.06 6.46
CA GLN A 69 -2.51 9.53 7.84
C GLN A 69 -3.84 10.15 8.33
N ASP A 70 -4.19 9.99 9.60
CA ASP A 70 -5.46 10.49 10.13
C ASP A 70 -5.58 12.02 10.06
N ASN A 71 -4.48 12.73 10.34
CA ASN A 71 -4.49 14.19 10.49
C ASN A 71 -4.18 14.96 9.20
N GLU A 72 -3.66 14.30 8.18
CA GLU A 72 -3.17 14.92 6.95
C GLU A 72 -3.60 14.08 5.73
N ASP A 73 -3.72 14.67 4.54
CA ASP A 73 -4.05 13.92 3.31
C ASP A 73 -2.82 13.27 2.68
N LYS A 74 -1.97 12.71 3.53
CA LYS A 74 -0.67 12.18 3.15
C LYS A 74 -0.66 10.68 3.27
N ILE A 75 0.04 10.03 2.34
CA ILE A 75 0.20 8.59 2.36
C ILE A 75 1.03 8.22 3.60
N GLU A 76 0.55 7.24 4.34
CA GLU A 76 1.28 6.61 5.43
C GLU A 76 1.95 5.33 4.94
N THR A 77 1.18 4.49 4.26
CA THR A 77 1.63 3.18 3.82
C THR A 77 1.04 2.83 2.45
N VAL A 78 1.85 2.22 1.59
CA VAL A 78 1.40 1.51 0.39
C VAL A 78 1.77 0.04 0.53
N ILE A 79 0.82 -0.85 0.28
CA ILE A 79 1.02 -2.30 0.25
C ILE A 79 0.64 -2.81 -1.13
N GLU A 80 1.53 -3.55 -1.76
CA GLU A 80 1.33 -4.22 -3.06
C GLU A 80 1.13 -5.72 -2.85
N TYR A 81 0.29 -6.32 -3.69
CA TYR A 81 -0.13 -7.70 -3.56
C TYR A 81 0.00 -8.45 -4.89
N ASP A 82 0.25 -9.75 -4.81
CA ASP A 82 0.20 -10.64 -5.97
C ASP A 82 -1.25 -10.75 -6.47
N PRO A 83 -1.55 -10.39 -7.74
CA PRO A 83 -2.89 -10.53 -8.30
C PRO A 83 -3.37 -11.99 -8.41
N LYS A 84 -2.48 -12.97 -8.40
CA LYS A 84 -2.77 -14.41 -8.56
C LYS A 84 -3.10 -15.09 -7.25
N VAL A 85 -2.52 -14.63 -6.14
CA VAL A 85 -2.69 -15.23 -4.80
C VAL A 85 -3.34 -14.22 -3.87
N LYS A 86 -4.55 -14.54 -3.39
CA LYS A 86 -5.35 -13.64 -2.57
C LYS A 86 -4.58 -13.14 -1.34
N ASP A 87 -4.54 -11.82 -1.18
CA ASP A 87 -3.95 -11.10 -0.04
C ASP A 87 -2.45 -11.41 0.22
N LYS A 88 -1.74 -12.00 -0.75
CA LYS A 88 -0.29 -12.21 -0.67
C LYS A 88 0.44 -10.89 -0.92
N ILE A 89 1.12 -10.37 0.10
CA ILE A 89 1.91 -9.14 0.00
C ILE A 89 3.21 -9.42 -0.75
N THR A 90 3.58 -8.54 -1.67
CA THR A 90 4.86 -8.59 -2.40
C THR A 90 5.78 -7.44 -2.01
N LYS A 91 5.20 -6.30 -1.61
CA LYS A 91 5.92 -5.12 -1.13
C LYS A 91 5.08 -4.31 -0.15
N ALA A 92 5.74 -3.71 0.83
CA ALA A 92 5.16 -2.66 1.66
C ALA A 92 6.11 -1.47 1.77
N THR A 93 5.60 -0.27 1.60
CA THR A 93 6.34 0.98 1.71
C THR A 93 5.68 1.86 2.75
N GLN A 94 6.42 2.20 3.79
CA GLN A 94 6.05 3.22 4.76
C GLN A 94 6.65 4.55 4.32
N TYR A 95 5.87 5.61 4.43
CA TYR A 95 6.27 6.95 4.03
C TYR A 95 6.57 7.81 5.25
N LYS A 96 7.45 8.80 5.05
CA LYS A 96 7.72 9.85 6.03
C LYS A 96 6.48 10.72 6.22
N LYS A 97 6.55 11.64 7.20
CA LYS A 97 5.49 12.62 7.46
C LYS A 97 5.18 13.53 6.26
N ASP A 98 6.05 13.62 5.25
CA ASP A 98 5.75 14.35 4.02
C ASP A 98 4.78 13.60 3.09
N GLY A 99 4.60 12.29 3.27
CA GLY A 99 3.76 11.43 2.45
C GLY A 99 4.30 11.16 1.04
N ILE A 100 5.55 11.54 0.78
CA ILE A 100 6.19 11.49 -0.54
C ILE A 100 7.39 10.57 -0.49
N ASN A 101 8.27 10.76 0.49
CA ASN A 101 9.51 10.02 0.60
C ASN A 101 9.32 8.78 1.48
N PRO A 102 9.82 7.60 1.07
CA PRO A 102 9.78 6.41 1.91
C PRO A 102 10.64 6.59 3.16
N SER A 103 10.17 6.07 4.28
CA SER A 103 10.99 5.84 5.48
C SER A 103 11.55 4.41 5.49
N LEU A 104 10.74 3.45 5.03
CA LEU A 104 11.07 2.03 5.07
C LEU A 104 10.34 1.26 3.97
N VAL A 105 11.06 0.39 3.28
CA VAL A 105 10.50 -0.53 2.28
C VAL A 105 10.79 -1.96 2.69
N TYR A 106 9.79 -2.82 2.55
CA TYR A 106 9.85 -4.26 2.76
C TYR A 106 9.57 -4.97 1.42
N ASP A 107 10.45 -5.87 1.01
CA ASP A 107 10.23 -6.78 -0.11
C ASP A 107 10.02 -8.21 0.42
N PHE A 108 9.09 -8.94 -0.21
CA PHE A 108 8.72 -10.29 0.20
C PHE A 108 8.96 -11.28 -0.94
N ASP A 109 9.30 -12.51 -0.58
CA ASP A 109 9.50 -13.61 -1.53
C ASP A 109 8.17 -13.99 -2.20
N GLU A 110 8.20 -14.10 -3.53
CA GLU A 110 7.03 -14.36 -4.34
C GLU A 110 6.45 -15.77 -4.17
N ASN A 111 7.18 -16.71 -3.55
CA ASN A 111 6.74 -18.09 -3.37
C ASN A 111 6.26 -18.33 -1.95
N THR A 112 7.08 -17.97 -0.96
CA THR A 112 6.85 -18.19 0.48
C THR A 112 6.06 -17.06 1.14
N GLY A 113 6.13 -15.83 0.62
CA GLY A 113 5.59 -14.63 1.28
C GLY A 113 6.43 -14.13 2.46
N ASN A 114 7.62 -14.70 2.66
CA ASN A 114 8.52 -14.31 3.73
C ASN A 114 9.34 -13.07 3.36
N LEU A 115 9.73 -12.28 4.36
CA LEU A 115 10.54 -11.09 4.17
C LEU A 115 11.89 -11.47 3.54
N THR A 116 12.29 -10.78 2.47
CA THR A 116 13.58 -10.98 1.79
C THR A 116 14.48 -9.78 1.89
N LYS A 117 13.91 -8.58 2.03
CA LYS A 117 14.69 -7.34 2.10
C LYS A 117 13.97 -6.26 2.89
N THR A 118 14.74 -5.49 3.64
CA THR A 118 14.33 -4.18 4.16
C THR A 118 15.26 -3.10 3.66
N THR A 119 14.72 -1.96 3.26
CA THR A 119 15.48 -0.77 2.90
C THR A 119 15.00 0.40 3.77
N GLU A 120 15.85 0.84 4.70
CA GLU A 120 15.61 2.00 5.55
C GLU A 120 16.23 3.25 4.92
N TYR A 121 15.56 4.39 5.01
CA TYR A 121 16.03 5.66 4.48
C TYR A 121 16.32 6.65 5.60
N TRP A 122 17.33 7.51 5.38
CA TRP A 122 17.62 8.60 6.29
C TRP A 122 16.46 9.57 6.38
N ASN A 123 16.22 10.13 7.57
CA ASN A 123 15.22 11.18 7.78
C ASN A 123 15.79 12.57 7.42
N ASP A 124 16.36 12.68 6.22
CA ASP A 124 16.90 13.91 5.65
C ASP A 124 16.13 14.29 4.36
N THR A 125 16.55 15.41 3.77
CA THR A 125 15.96 15.95 2.52
C THR A 125 16.36 15.18 1.27
N ASN A 126 17.46 14.42 1.32
CA ASN A 126 18.01 13.73 0.15
C ASN A 126 17.41 12.33 -0.02
N ASN A 127 16.77 11.81 1.03
CA ASN A 127 16.14 10.50 1.05
C ASN A 127 17.11 9.39 0.63
N ASN A 128 18.36 9.50 1.08
CA ASN A 128 19.37 8.48 0.83
C ASN A 128 19.06 7.23 1.64
N VAL A 129 19.43 6.07 1.10
CA VAL A 129 19.37 4.81 1.82
C VAL A 129 20.29 4.90 3.04
N LYS A 130 19.79 4.45 4.18
CA LYS A 130 20.54 4.30 5.43
C LYS A 130 21.03 2.88 5.58
N THR A 131 20.13 1.92 5.42
CA THR A 131 20.41 0.51 5.64
C THR A 131 19.69 -0.34 4.61
N ILE A 132 20.36 -1.35 4.08
CA ILE A 132 19.74 -2.47 3.39
C ILE A 132 20.04 -3.73 4.19
N THR A 133 19.01 -4.51 4.50
CA THR A 133 19.16 -5.83 5.13
C THR A 133 18.49 -6.86 4.25
N THR A 134 19.19 -7.94 3.94
CA THR A 134 18.62 -9.08 3.19
C THR A 134 18.45 -10.27 4.12
N TYR A 135 17.43 -11.07 3.85
CA TYR A 135 17.02 -12.18 4.69
C TYR A 135 16.88 -13.45 3.86
N ASN A 136 17.19 -14.58 4.47
CA ASN A 136 16.90 -15.89 3.90
C ASN A 136 15.39 -16.14 4.01
N PRO A 137 14.66 -16.28 2.90
CA PRO A 137 13.21 -16.45 2.95
C PRO A 137 12.78 -17.77 3.59
N ALA A 138 13.63 -18.79 3.66
CA ALA A 138 13.27 -20.07 4.29
C ALA A 138 13.39 -20.02 5.82
N THR A 139 14.33 -19.24 6.36
CA THR A 139 14.66 -19.24 7.79
C THR A 139 14.37 -17.92 8.50
N GLY A 140 14.21 -16.83 7.76
CA GLY A 140 14.12 -15.46 8.31
C GLY A 140 15.45 -14.91 8.84
N ALA A 141 16.55 -15.67 8.72
CA ALA A 141 17.87 -15.22 9.16
C ALA A 141 18.39 -14.08 8.27
N ILE A 142 19.06 -13.10 8.88
CA ILE A 142 19.78 -12.06 8.13
C ILE A 142 20.91 -12.73 7.34
N ILE A 143 20.99 -12.41 6.06
CA ILE A 143 22.10 -12.80 5.18
C ILE A 143 23.16 -11.71 5.17
N GLU A 144 22.73 -10.47 4.95
CA GLU A 144 23.63 -9.33 4.76
C GLU A 144 23.00 -8.06 5.33
N THR A 145 23.84 -7.17 5.86
CA THR A 145 23.45 -5.80 6.17
C THR A 145 24.48 -4.81 5.63
N THR A 146 24.00 -3.87 4.82
CA THR A 146 24.79 -2.82 4.20
C THR A 146 24.35 -1.46 4.73
N ASN A 147 25.28 -0.72 5.33
CA ASN A 147 25.02 0.60 5.92
C ASN A 147 25.65 1.69 5.08
N TYR A 148 24.95 2.81 4.94
CA TYR A 148 25.38 3.99 4.19
C TYR A 148 25.28 5.23 5.07
N ASP A 149 26.16 6.21 4.83
CA ASP A 149 26.06 7.51 5.47
C ASP A 149 24.94 8.36 4.84
N GLN A 150 24.69 9.54 5.40
CA GLN A 150 23.68 10.48 4.90
C GLN A 150 23.92 10.98 3.47
N ASN A 151 25.14 10.80 2.93
CA ASN A 151 25.50 11.16 1.55
C ASN A 151 25.37 9.97 0.59
N GLY A 152 24.92 8.80 1.09
CA GLY A 152 24.81 7.57 0.31
C GLY A 152 26.14 6.83 0.12
N ILE A 153 27.17 7.15 0.91
CA ILE A 153 28.47 6.48 0.85
C ILE A 153 28.44 5.24 1.72
N LEU A 154 28.89 4.11 1.18
CA LEU A 154 29.00 2.84 1.91
C LEU A 154 29.90 2.99 3.14
N ILE A 155 29.36 2.68 4.33
CA ILE A 155 30.09 2.64 5.60
C ILE A 155 30.61 1.23 5.86
N THR A 156 29.71 0.25 5.84
CA THR A 156 30.02 -1.16 6.15
C THR A 156 29.12 -2.09 5.37
N ASN A 157 29.65 -3.29 5.11
CA ASN A 157 28.89 -4.43 4.65
C ASN A 157 29.24 -5.64 5.53
N ASN A 158 28.24 -6.21 6.22
CA ASN A 158 28.41 -7.33 7.13
C ASN A 158 27.59 -8.53 6.65
N ASN A 159 28.27 -9.69 6.51
CA ASN A 159 27.71 -11.01 6.20
C ASN A 159 27.97 -11.98 7.35
#